data_AF-A0A7C4BZG1-F1
#
_entry.id   AF-A0A7C4BZG1-F1
#
_cell.length_a   1.000
_cell.length_b   1.000
_cell.length_c   1.000
_cell.angle_alpha   90.00
_cell.angle_beta   90.00
_cell.angle_gamma   90.00
#
_symmetry.space_group_name_H-M   'P 1'
#
loop_
_entity.id
_entity.type
_entity.pdbx_description
1 polymer ?
#
loop_
_entity_poly.entity_id
_entity_poly.type
_entity_poly.pdbx_seq_one_letter_code
_entity_poly.pdbx_strand_id
1 'polypeptide(L)'
;MKLIRLWVVPLAGLLAAAGEVRQGAADEGARISLDVNRIALVASVTDSRGRFVSGLKAEDFEVLDNKRPQTILSFGTSTDQPLRLVALVDTSNSVRERFRFVQESSVEFLRRAVRFPNDQAMVVCFDTTIEAVSEFTHDTEELARAIRGLRPGRGTALYDAIQYVSREKLQKERPSHGVRRVIVIVSDGIDTQSASTRSFALRAAQ
;
A
#
# COMPACT_ATOMS: atom_id res chain seq x y z
N MET A 1 15.67 -17.31 -23.15
CA MET A 1 14.74 -16.53 -22.30
C MET A 1 13.39 -17.23 -22.23
N LYS A 2 12.72 -17.25 -21.06
CA LYS A 2 11.33 -17.69 -20.94
C LYS A 2 10.46 -16.45 -20.81
N LEU A 3 9.62 -16.16 -21.81
CA LEU A 3 8.62 -15.09 -21.73
C LEU A 3 7.63 -15.41 -20.60
N ILE A 4 7.31 -14.42 -19.77
CA ILE A 4 6.30 -14.53 -18.71
C ILE A 4 5.06 -13.79 -19.20
N ARG A 5 3.94 -14.52 -19.36
CA ARG A 5 2.64 -13.96 -19.78
C ARG A 5 1.76 -13.69 -18.58
N LEU A 6 1.38 -12.43 -18.38
CA LEU A 6 0.45 -12.02 -17.34
C LEU A 6 -0.91 -11.69 -17.97
N TRP A 7 -1.96 -12.36 -17.50
CA TRP A 7 -3.33 -12.12 -17.97
C TRP A 7 -4.02 -11.17 -16.99
N VAL A 8 -4.48 -10.03 -17.48
CA VAL A 8 -5.34 -9.13 -16.71
C VAL A 8 -6.72 -9.14 -17.36
N VAL A 9 -7.74 -9.55 -16.60
CA VAL A 9 -9.14 -9.41 -16.99
C VAL A 9 -9.68 -8.23 -16.19
N PRO A 10 -9.95 -7.07 -16.80
CA PRO A 10 -10.61 -5.99 -16.09
C PRO A 10 -12.05 -6.42 -15.78
N LEU A 11 -12.45 -6.30 -14.52
CA LEU A 11 -13.85 -6.42 -14.12
C LEU A 11 -14.58 -5.14 -14.57
N ALA A 12 -14.93 -5.06 -15.86
CA ALA A 12 -15.68 -3.93 -16.41
C ALA A 12 -17.16 -4.07 -16.03
N GLY A 13 -17.61 -3.29 -15.05
CA GLY A 13 -19.02 -3.02 -14.83
C GLY A 13 -19.59 -2.22 -16.01
N LEU A 14 -20.59 -2.80 -16.66
CA LEU A 14 -21.35 -2.19 -17.75
C LEU A 14 -22.20 -1.03 -17.19
N LEU A 15 -21.87 0.21 -17.52
CA LEU A 15 -22.85 1.31 -17.46
C LEU A 15 -22.87 2.02 -18.81
N ALA A 16 -23.84 1.64 -19.64
CA ALA A 16 -24.17 2.37 -20.85
C ALA A 16 -24.93 3.65 -20.45
N ALA A 17 -24.39 4.80 -20.79
CA ALA A 17 -25.14 6.04 -20.87
C ALA A 17 -25.00 6.56 -22.30
N ALA A 18 -26.06 6.37 -23.10
CA ALA A 18 -26.23 7.01 -24.38
C ALA A 18 -26.51 8.50 -24.14
N GLY A 19 -25.67 9.39 -24.69
CA GLY A 19 -25.88 10.83 -24.70
C GLY A 19 -25.78 11.34 -26.14
N GLU A 20 -26.86 11.96 -26.63
CA GLU A 20 -26.99 12.51 -27.98
C GLU A 20 -25.96 13.62 -28.27
N VAL A 21 -25.38 13.57 -29.46
CA VAL A 21 -24.47 14.59 -29.98
C VAL A 21 -25.28 15.79 -30.48
N ARG A 22 -25.16 16.94 -29.81
CA ARG A 22 -25.52 18.25 -30.39
C ARG A 22 -24.25 18.96 -30.86
N GLN A 23 -24.14 19.16 -32.16
CA GLN A 23 -23.08 19.97 -32.79
C GLN A 23 -23.31 21.47 -32.49
N GLY A 24 -22.32 22.09 -31.85
CA GLY A 24 -22.16 23.54 -31.74
C GLY A 24 -20.79 23.94 -32.29
N ALA A 25 -20.76 25.02 -33.07
CA ALA A 25 -19.66 25.44 -33.92
C ALA A 25 -18.40 25.95 -33.16
N ALA A 26 -17.30 25.97 -33.92
CA ALA A 26 -15.88 26.14 -33.57
C ALA A 26 -15.48 27.37 -32.73
N ASP A 27 -14.42 27.22 -31.90
CA ASP A 27 -13.31 28.19 -31.82
C ASP A 27 -12.03 27.62 -31.13
N GLU A 28 -10.89 28.21 -31.53
CA GLU A 28 -9.48 28.10 -31.14
C GLU A 28 -8.99 27.20 -29.98
N GLY A 29 -7.92 26.45 -30.29
CA GLY A 29 -7.04 25.83 -29.28
C GLY A 29 -7.53 24.48 -28.79
N ALA A 30 -7.59 23.49 -29.70
CA ALA A 30 -7.83 22.09 -29.34
C ALA A 30 -6.71 21.58 -28.41
N ARG A 31 -6.84 21.86 -27.10
CA ARG A 31 -6.17 21.12 -26.05
C ARG A 31 -6.63 19.68 -26.22
N ILE A 32 -5.77 18.83 -26.75
CA ILE A 32 -5.93 17.39 -26.70
C ILE A 32 -5.88 17.02 -25.21
N SER A 33 -7.04 17.01 -24.56
CA SER A 33 -7.20 16.45 -23.23
C SER A 33 -7.34 14.95 -23.41
N LEU A 34 -6.19 14.26 -23.51
CA LEU A 34 -6.16 12.81 -23.50
C LEU A 34 -6.39 12.38 -22.05
N ASP A 35 -7.60 11.96 -21.72
CA ASP A 35 -7.90 11.29 -20.46
C ASP A 35 -7.28 9.88 -20.52
N VAL A 36 -6.00 9.79 -20.19
CA VAL A 36 -5.27 8.52 -20.18
C VAL A 36 -5.57 7.83 -18.86
N ASN A 37 -6.50 6.88 -18.89
CA ASN A 37 -6.73 5.99 -17.76
C ASN A 37 -5.51 5.06 -17.58
N ARG A 38 -4.57 5.47 -16.73
CA ARG A 38 -3.36 4.71 -16.42
C ARG A 38 -3.68 3.68 -15.35
N ILE A 39 -3.59 2.40 -15.70
CA ILE A 39 -3.77 1.29 -14.76
C ILE A 39 -2.41 0.86 -14.22
N ALA A 40 -2.23 0.87 -12.90
CA ALA A 40 -1.03 0.35 -12.25
C ALA A 40 -1.17 -1.18 -12.04
N LEU A 41 -0.22 -1.94 -12.59
CA LEU A 41 -0.15 -3.39 -12.42
C LEU A 41 1.03 -3.75 -11.51
N VAL A 42 0.76 -4.48 -10.43
CA VAL A 42 1.79 -5.03 -9.53
C VAL A 42 1.88 -6.53 -9.78
N ALA A 43 3.08 -7.01 -10.13
CA ALA A 43 3.34 -8.41 -10.40
C ALA A 43 4.56 -8.91 -9.60
N SER A 44 4.50 -10.17 -9.17
CA SER A 44 5.63 -10.86 -8.52
C SER A 44 5.98 -12.11 -9.34
N VAL A 45 7.25 -12.25 -9.71
CA VAL A 45 7.75 -13.39 -10.48
C VAL A 45 8.58 -14.29 -9.58
N THR A 46 8.26 -15.58 -9.57
CA THR A 46 8.99 -16.60 -8.82
C THR A 46 9.49 -17.72 -9.75
N ASP A 47 10.59 -18.36 -9.38
CA ASP A 47 11.06 -19.58 -10.04
C ASP A 47 10.25 -20.81 -9.59
N SER A 48 10.54 -21.99 -10.16
CA SER A 48 9.85 -23.23 -9.81
C SER A 48 10.05 -23.68 -8.35
N ARG A 49 10.96 -23.04 -7.61
CA ARG A 49 11.24 -23.29 -6.18
C ARG A 49 10.64 -22.18 -5.29
N GLY A 50 9.85 -21.27 -5.86
CA GLY A 50 9.21 -20.17 -5.13
C GLY A 50 10.15 -19.01 -4.79
N ARG A 51 11.36 -18.95 -5.34
CA ARG A 51 12.30 -17.84 -5.10
C ARG A 51 11.98 -16.69 -6.04
N PHE A 52 11.99 -15.46 -5.52
CA PHE A 52 11.77 -14.28 -6.34
C PHE A 52 12.84 -14.13 -7.42
N VAL A 53 12.39 -13.84 -8.64
CA VAL A 53 13.27 -13.54 -9.78
C VAL A 53 13.48 -12.04 -9.81
N SER A 54 14.73 -11.61 -9.61
CA SER A 54 15.15 -10.20 -9.66
C SER A 54 15.73 -9.83 -11.03
N GLY A 55 15.74 -8.53 -11.34
CA GLY A 55 16.44 -7.99 -12.52
C GLY A 55 15.68 -8.14 -13.85
N LEU A 56 14.38 -8.40 -13.81
CA LEU A 56 13.52 -8.39 -14.99
C LEU A 56 13.37 -6.97 -15.54
N LYS A 57 13.32 -6.85 -16.87
CA LYS A 57 13.14 -5.60 -17.60
C LYS A 57 11.75 -5.54 -18.20
N ALA A 58 11.34 -4.36 -18.68
CA ALA A 58 10.06 -4.19 -19.38
C ALA A 58 9.91 -5.15 -20.56
N GLU A 59 11.01 -5.44 -21.27
CA GLU A 59 11.04 -6.37 -22.40
C GLU A 59 10.72 -7.83 -22.03
N ASP A 60 10.81 -8.21 -20.75
CA ASP A 60 10.51 -9.56 -20.27
C ASP A 60 9.00 -9.80 -20.06
N PHE A 61 8.18 -8.76 -20.19
CA PHE A 61 6.73 -8.78 -19.94
C PHE A 61 5.91 -8.49 -21.20
N GLU A 62 4.84 -9.26 -21.38
CA GLU A 62 3.76 -8.98 -22.32
C GLU A 62 2.49 -8.69 -21.51
N VAL A 63 1.96 -7.46 -21.61
CA VAL A 63 0.69 -7.08 -20.98
C VAL A 63 -0.42 -7.16 -22.03
N LEU A 64 -1.43 -7.96 -21.74
CA LEU A 64 -2.60 -8.12 -22.59
C LEU A 64 -3.85 -7.62 -21.85
N ASP A 65 -4.63 -6.76 -22.49
CA ASP A 65 -6.00 -6.44 -22.07
C ASP A 65 -6.97 -7.03 -23.10
N ASN A 66 -7.87 -7.91 -22.66
CA ASN A 66 -8.81 -8.61 -23.53
C ASN A 66 -8.12 -9.25 -24.76
N LYS A 67 -6.95 -9.87 -24.53
CA LYS A 67 -6.08 -10.50 -25.54
C LYS A 67 -5.42 -9.52 -26.54
N ARG A 68 -5.52 -8.21 -26.31
CA ARG A 68 -4.84 -7.18 -27.10
C ARG A 68 -3.58 -6.69 -26.37
N PRO A 69 -2.39 -6.71 -27.01
CA PRO A 69 -1.18 -6.14 -26.44
C PRO A 69 -1.34 -4.68 -26.04
N GLN A 70 -0.84 -4.35 -24.85
CA GLN A 70 -0.82 -3.00 -24.31
C GLN A 70 0.62 -2.50 -24.18
N THR A 71 0.83 -1.23 -24.48
CA THR A 71 2.16 -0.60 -24.33
C THR A 71 2.44 -0.31 -22.86
N ILE A 72 3.58 -0.78 -22.37
CA ILE A 72 4.06 -0.46 -21.02
C ILE A 72 4.66 0.95 -21.05
N LEU A 73 3.96 1.93 -20.48
CA LEU A 73 4.39 3.34 -20.45
C LEU A 73 5.46 3.63 -19.38
N SER A 74 5.44 2.87 -18.29
CA SER A 74 6.40 2.97 -17.19
C SER A 74 6.62 1.58 -16.62
N PHE A 75 7.89 1.24 -16.43
CA PHE A 75 8.30 0.00 -15.80
C PHE A 75 9.32 0.33 -14.73
N GLY A 76 9.06 -0.13 -13.52
CA GLY A 76 9.98 0.03 -12.41
C GLY A 76 9.94 -1.23 -11.57
N THR A 77 11.11 -1.65 -11.09
CA THR A 77 11.13 -2.61 -10.00
C THR A 77 10.70 -1.87 -8.73
N SER A 78 9.79 -2.45 -7.95
CA SER A 78 9.30 -1.85 -6.70
C SER A 78 10.41 -1.62 -5.64
N THR A 79 11.63 -2.02 -5.94
CA THR A 79 12.85 -1.82 -5.14
C THR A 79 13.50 -0.45 -5.31
N ASP A 80 13.23 0.30 -6.39
CA ASP A 80 13.88 1.61 -6.64
C ASP A 80 13.08 2.81 -6.09
N GLN A 81 11.84 2.58 -5.65
CA GLN A 81 11.03 3.65 -5.06
C GLN A 81 11.26 3.74 -3.55
N PRO A 82 11.43 4.96 -3.00
CA PRO A 82 11.48 5.17 -1.56
C PRO A 82 10.27 4.53 -0.86
N LEU A 83 10.53 3.79 0.20
CA LEU A 83 9.48 3.17 1.01
C LEU A 83 8.85 4.20 1.95
N ARG A 84 7.52 4.19 2.02
CA ARG A 84 6.71 4.82 3.07
C ARG A 84 5.95 3.73 3.80
N LEU A 85 6.42 3.41 4.99
CA LEU A 85 5.90 2.30 5.76
C LEU A 85 5.17 2.79 7.00
N VAL A 86 3.98 2.25 7.25
CA VAL A 86 3.28 2.44 8.54
C VAL A 86 3.26 1.12 9.27
N ALA A 87 3.90 1.07 10.43
CA ALA A 87 3.81 -0.05 11.35
C ALA A 87 2.60 0.14 12.26
N LEU A 88 1.54 -0.61 11.99
CA LEU A 88 0.35 -0.72 12.83
C LEU A 88 0.59 -1.78 13.91
N VAL A 89 0.87 -1.31 15.12
CA VAL A 89 1.17 -2.17 16.27
C VAL A 89 -0.08 -2.35 17.11
N ASP A 90 -0.55 -3.59 17.22
CA ASP A 90 -1.67 -3.94 18.08
C ASP A 90 -1.26 -3.81 19.54
N THR A 91 -2.01 -3.00 20.28
CA THR A 91 -1.86 -2.81 21.71
C THR A 91 -3.05 -3.37 22.49
N SER A 92 -3.94 -4.12 21.87
CA SER A 92 -5.14 -4.67 22.51
C SER A 92 -4.84 -5.66 23.63
N ASN A 93 -5.87 -5.98 24.43
CA ASN A 93 -5.71 -6.90 25.55
C ASN A 93 -5.44 -8.35 25.10
N SER A 94 -5.77 -8.74 23.86
CA SER A 94 -5.53 -10.10 23.36
C SER A 94 -4.03 -10.39 23.19
N VAL A 95 -3.24 -9.38 22.83
CA VAL A 95 -1.78 -9.51 22.69
C VAL A 95 -1.01 -9.29 23.99
N ARG A 96 -1.68 -9.02 25.12
CA ARG A 96 -1.07 -8.60 26.39
C ARG A 96 0.03 -9.53 26.90
N GLU A 97 -0.18 -10.84 26.85
CA GLU A 97 0.80 -11.83 27.31
C GLU A 97 2.06 -11.86 26.44
N ARG A 98 1.93 -11.46 25.17
CA ARG A 98 3.01 -11.45 24.18
C ARG A 98 3.43 -10.03 23.81
N PHE A 99 3.04 -9.03 24.61
CA PHE A 99 3.20 -7.64 24.24
C PHE A 99 4.67 -7.24 24.01
N ARG A 100 5.56 -7.70 24.89
CA ARG A 100 7.01 -7.49 24.71
C ARG A 100 7.53 -8.12 23.42
N PHE A 101 7.00 -9.29 23.05
CA PHE A 101 7.37 -9.96 21.80
C PHE A 101 6.88 -9.17 20.58
N VAL A 102 5.66 -8.64 20.62
CA VAL A 102 5.11 -7.74 19.59
C VAL A 102 5.98 -6.49 19.43
N GLN A 103 6.35 -5.85 20.54
CA GLN A 103 7.24 -4.69 20.54
C GLN A 103 8.59 -5.02 19.89
N GLU A 104 9.32 -6.01 20.39
CA GLU A 104 10.67 -6.31 19.87
C GLU A 104 10.64 -6.85 18.43
N SER A 105 9.61 -7.60 18.04
CA SER A 105 9.45 -8.03 16.65
C SER A 105 9.20 -6.85 15.71
N SER A 106 8.40 -5.86 16.15
CA SER A 106 8.15 -4.65 15.37
C SER A 106 9.42 -3.80 15.23
N VAL A 107 10.21 -3.67 16.31
CA VAL A 107 11.50 -2.98 16.29
C VAL A 107 12.47 -3.64 15.31
N GLU A 108 12.65 -4.95 15.42
CA GLU A 108 13.57 -5.70 14.56
C GLU A 108 13.14 -5.65 13.09
N PHE A 109 11.83 -5.71 12.84
CA PHE A 109 11.28 -5.54 11.51
C PHE A 109 11.62 -4.16 10.92
N LEU A 110 11.37 -3.07 11.66
CA LEU A 110 11.64 -1.72 11.17
C LEU A 110 13.11 -1.46 10.91
N ARG A 111 14.01 -1.96 11.77
CA ARG A 111 15.46 -1.87 11.57
C ARG A 111 15.94 -2.54 10.28
N ARG A 112 15.26 -3.61 9.84
CA ARG A 112 15.59 -4.34 8.60
C ARG A 112 14.90 -3.74 7.37
N ALA A 113 13.69 -3.21 7.55
CA ALA A 113 12.85 -2.74 6.46
C ALA A 113 13.20 -1.31 6.00
N VAL A 114 13.56 -0.42 6.93
CA VAL A 114 13.80 1.01 6.64
C VAL A 114 15.28 1.22 6.31
N ARG A 115 15.57 1.68 5.08
CA ARG A 115 16.92 1.99 4.62
C ARG A 115 17.13 3.48 4.42
N PHE A 116 18.15 4.02 5.09
CA PHE A 116 18.60 5.39 4.89
C PHE A 116 19.18 5.59 3.47
N PRO A 117 18.99 6.77 2.83
CA PRO A 117 18.25 7.96 3.31
C PRO A 117 16.78 8.02 2.85
N ASN A 118 16.35 7.13 1.97
CA ASN A 118 15.14 7.34 1.19
C ASN A 118 13.89 6.78 1.88
N ASP A 119 14.03 5.70 2.63
CA ASP A 119 12.91 5.05 3.28
C ASP A 119 12.54 5.77 4.57
N GLN A 120 11.25 5.90 4.81
CA GLN A 120 10.72 6.44 6.05
C GLN A 120 9.63 5.51 6.56
N ALA A 121 9.56 5.40 7.88
CA ALA A 121 8.46 4.73 8.54
C ALA A 121 7.86 5.59 9.65
N MET A 122 6.62 5.26 10.01
CA MET A 122 5.98 5.75 11.22
C MET A 122 5.34 4.60 11.98
N VAL A 123 5.15 4.79 13.28
CA VAL A 123 4.49 3.84 14.17
C VAL A 123 3.13 4.40 14.55
N VAL A 124 2.12 3.58 14.36
CA VAL A 124 0.75 3.83 14.79
C VAL A 124 0.34 2.66 15.66
N CYS A 125 -0.17 2.91 16.86
CA CYS A 125 -0.73 1.87 17.69
C CYS A 125 -2.25 1.91 17.65
N PHE A 126 -2.87 0.75 17.88
CA PHE A 126 -4.31 0.67 18.00
C PHE A 126 -4.74 -0.31 19.07
N ASP A 127 -5.77 0.09 19.81
CA ASP A 127 -6.56 -0.75 20.70
C ASP A 127 -8.05 -0.48 20.46
N THR A 128 -8.76 0.15 21.40
CA THR A 128 -10.06 0.80 21.16
C THR A 128 -9.89 2.15 20.45
N THR A 129 -8.72 2.77 20.59
CA THR A 129 -8.36 4.05 19.99
C THR A 129 -7.18 3.87 19.04
N ILE A 130 -6.99 4.82 18.12
CA ILE A 130 -5.91 4.79 17.14
C ILE A 130 -5.04 6.02 17.38
N GLU A 131 -3.74 5.80 17.58
CA GLU A 131 -2.79 6.87 17.89
C GLU A 131 -1.53 6.73 17.04
N ALA A 132 -1.12 7.82 16.38
CA ALA A 132 0.18 7.91 15.74
C ALA A 132 1.22 8.34 16.78
N VAL A 133 2.14 7.45 17.11
CA VAL A 133 3.15 7.65 18.18
C VAL A 133 4.50 8.12 17.63
N SER A 134 4.62 8.23 16.31
CA SER A 134 5.74 8.88 15.63
C SER A 134 5.29 9.53 14.32
N GLU A 135 6.07 10.48 13.84
CA GLU A 135 5.98 10.98 12.46
C GLU A 135 6.81 10.09 11.51
N PHE A 136 6.73 10.35 10.20
CA PHE A 136 7.57 9.66 9.22
C PHE A 136 9.04 10.04 9.40
N THR A 137 9.86 9.07 9.79
CA THR A 137 11.30 9.25 10.03
C THR A 137 12.09 8.09 9.43
N HIS A 138 13.35 8.33 9.12
CA HIS A 138 14.33 7.28 8.78
C HIS A 138 15.11 6.81 10.03
N ASP A 139 14.95 7.47 11.18
CA ASP A 139 15.62 7.11 12.43
C ASP A 139 14.94 5.88 13.06
N THR A 140 15.54 4.71 12.82
CA THR A 140 15.05 3.44 13.38
C THR A 140 15.14 3.36 14.91
N GLU A 141 16.00 4.15 15.56
CA GLU A 141 16.08 4.20 17.02
C GLU A 141 14.99 5.08 17.62
N GLU A 142 14.57 6.14 16.93
CA GLU A 142 13.37 6.90 17.28
C GLU A 142 12.12 6.01 17.22
N LEU A 143 11.94 5.27 16.13
CA LEU A 143 10.85 4.32 15.95
C LEU A 143 10.89 3.23 17.03
N ALA A 144 12.08 2.74 17.37
CA ALA A 144 12.24 1.73 18.41
C ALA A 144 11.85 2.24 19.80
N ARG A 145 12.21 3.49 20.14
CA ARG A 145 11.78 4.13 21.39
C ARG A 145 10.26 4.31 21.44
N ALA A 146 9.65 4.75 20.34
CA ALA A 146 8.20 4.89 20.23
C ALA A 146 7.49 3.55 20.51
N ILE A 147 7.93 2.46 19.86
CA ILE A 147 7.36 1.12 20.05
C ILE A 147 7.50 0.64 21.49
N ARG A 148 8.69 0.79 22.10
CA ARG A 148 8.93 0.36 23.49
C ARG A 148 8.14 1.17 24.51
N GLY A 149 7.75 2.40 24.16
CA GLY A 149 6.89 3.25 24.98
C GLY A 149 5.42 2.85 25.00
N LEU A 150 4.98 2.01 24.05
CA LEU A 150 3.59 1.56 23.96
C LEU A 150 3.14 0.81 25.21
N ARG A 151 1.84 0.89 25.50
CA ARG A 151 1.20 0.28 26.67
C ARG A 151 0.06 -0.64 26.21
N PRO A 152 -0.15 -1.80 26.87
CA PRO A 152 -1.33 -2.61 26.60
C PRO A 152 -2.61 -1.86 26.96
N GLY A 153 -3.51 -1.81 25.99
CA GLY A 153 -4.86 -1.28 26.04
C GLY A 153 -5.91 -2.36 26.20
N ARG A 154 -7.13 -2.09 25.71
CA ARG A 154 -8.30 -2.97 25.93
C ARG A 154 -8.83 -3.62 24.66
N GLY A 155 -9.51 -2.86 23.80
CA GLY A 155 -10.19 -3.36 22.61
C GLY A 155 -9.28 -3.54 21.39
N THR A 156 -9.87 -3.98 20.28
CA THR A 156 -9.16 -4.18 19.00
C THR A 156 -10.00 -3.59 17.85
N ALA A 157 -9.61 -2.40 17.38
CA ALA A 157 -10.23 -1.63 16.30
C ALA A 157 -9.34 -1.65 15.04
N LEU A 158 -9.04 -2.86 14.55
CA LEU A 158 -8.08 -3.08 13.48
C LEU A 158 -8.49 -2.43 12.14
N TYR A 159 -9.76 -2.57 11.74
CA TYR A 159 -10.22 -2.06 10.45
C TYR A 159 -10.29 -0.54 10.43
N ASP A 160 -10.63 0.07 11.56
CA ASP A 160 -10.63 1.52 11.72
C ASP A 160 -9.19 2.06 11.67
N ALA A 161 -8.23 1.34 12.26
CA ALA A 161 -6.81 1.68 12.19
C ALA A 161 -6.28 1.67 10.74
N ILE A 162 -6.66 0.65 9.96
CA ILE A 162 -6.30 0.59 8.52
C ILE A 162 -6.90 1.78 7.77
N GLN A 163 -8.18 2.08 7.99
CA GLN A 163 -8.84 3.20 7.31
C GLN A 163 -8.19 4.54 7.65
N TYR A 164 -7.91 4.77 8.94
CA TYR A 164 -7.23 5.97 9.43
C TYR A 164 -5.87 6.13 8.77
N VAL A 165 -5.02 5.10 8.82
CA VAL A 165 -3.67 5.16 8.24
C VAL A 165 -3.72 5.41 6.73
N SER A 166 -4.58 4.70 6.00
CA SER A 166 -4.72 4.87 4.56
C SER A 166 -5.09 6.30 4.19
N ARG A 167 -6.15 6.85 4.81
CA ARG A 167 -6.71 8.16 4.42
C ARG A 167 -5.93 9.33 4.99
N GLU A 168 -5.57 9.26 6.27
CA GLU A 168 -5.06 10.40 7.02
C GLU A 168 -3.54 10.50 6.97
N LYS A 169 -2.84 9.37 6.87
CA LYS A 169 -1.36 9.37 6.87
C LYS A 169 -0.79 9.14 5.48
N LEU A 170 -1.27 8.15 4.74
CA LEU A 170 -0.66 7.73 3.47
C LEU A 170 -1.16 8.50 2.23
N GLN A 171 -2.48 8.75 2.11
CA GLN A 171 -3.04 9.48 0.96
C GLN A 171 -2.76 10.98 1.01
N LYS A 172 -2.67 11.57 2.21
CA LYS A 172 -2.33 12.99 2.39
C LYS A 172 -0.84 13.26 2.16
N GLU A 173 0.00 12.25 2.30
CA GLU A 173 1.41 12.36 1.96
C GLU A 173 1.57 12.52 0.44
N ARG A 174 2.01 13.71 0.01
CA ARG A 174 2.29 14.06 -1.38
C ARG A 174 3.79 14.24 -1.60
N PRO A 175 4.56 13.14 -1.64
CA PRO A 175 5.99 13.23 -1.88
C PRO A 175 6.26 13.74 -3.29
N SER A 176 7.39 14.44 -3.46
CA SER A 176 7.85 15.02 -4.72
C SER A 176 8.15 13.97 -5.81
N HIS A 177 8.30 12.71 -5.40
CA HIS A 177 8.56 11.56 -6.26
C HIS A 177 7.61 10.40 -5.91
N GLY A 178 7.46 9.44 -6.82
CA GLY A 178 6.67 8.24 -6.55
C GLY A 178 7.25 7.44 -5.39
N VAL A 179 6.43 7.14 -4.38
CA VAL A 179 6.80 6.32 -3.22
C VAL A 179 6.01 5.03 -3.19
N ARG A 180 6.66 3.98 -2.67
CA ARG A 180 5.98 2.72 -2.38
C ARG A 180 5.39 2.78 -0.98
N ARG A 181 4.06 2.74 -0.90
CA ARG A 181 3.34 2.77 0.38
C ARG A 181 3.06 1.36 0.87
N VAL A 182 3.37 1.09 2.13
CA VAL A 182 3.17 -0.23 2.77
C VAL A 182 2.59 -0.02 4.16
N ILE A 183 1.55 -0.79 4.50
CA ILE A 183 1.07 -0.92 5.87
C ILE A 183 1.47 -2.31 6.35
N VAL A 184 2.18 -2.37 7.48
CA VAL A 184 2.52 -3.63 8.16
C VAL A 184 1.78 -3.68 9.47
N ILE A 185 0.99 -4.73 9.66
CA ILE A 185 0.15 -4.92 10.83
C ILE A 185 0.78 -6.01 11.68
N VAL A 186 1.06 -5.70 12.93
CA VAL A 186 1.58 -6.64 13.93
C VAL A 186 0.48 -6.85 14.97
N SER A 187 -0.28 -7.93 14.80
CA SER A 187 -1.46 -8.28 15.59
C SER A 187 -1.59 -9.81 15.66
N ASP A 188 -2.36 -10.32 16.62
CA ASP A 188 -2.83 -11.71 16.64
C ASP A 188 -4.04 -11.96 15.72
N GLY A 189 -4.57 -10.91 15.08
CA GLY A 189 -5.49 -10.99 13.94
C GLY A 189 -6.97 -11.12 14.29
N ILE A 190 -7.35 -11.00 15.56
CA ILE A 190 -8.75 -11.08 15.99
C ILE A 190 -9.32 -9.67 16.20
N ASP A 191 -10.11 -9.20 15.23
CA ASP A 191 -10.85 -7.94 15.35
C ASP A 191 -12.12 -8.14 16.20
N THR A 192 -12.37 -7.23 17.15
CA THR A 192 -13.50 -7.37 18.09
C THR A 192 -14.34 -6.11 18.23
N GLN A 193 -13.83 -4.93 17.84
CA GLN A 193 -14.48 -3.65 18.12
C GLN A 193 -14.50 -2.68 16.93
N SER A 194 -14.05 -3.08 15.73
CA SER A 194 -14.08 -2.17 14.58
C SER A 194 -15.50 -1.84 14.13
N ALA A 195 -15.75 -0.57 13.81
CA ALA A 195 -16.96 -0.16 13.09
C ALA A 195 -16.86 -0.44 11.58
N SER A 196 -15.64 -0.44 11.03
CA SER A 196 -15.36 -0.77 9.64
C SER A 196 -15.38 -2.27 9.38
N THR A 197 -15.80 -2.67 8.17
CA THR A 197 -15.76 -4.08 7.75
C THR A 197 -14.43 -4.42 7.06
N ARG A 198 -14.03 -5.69 7.11
CA ARG A 198 -12.83 -6.23 6.43
C ARG A 198 -12.73 -5.82 4.96
N SER A 199 -13.84 -5.94 4.23
CA SER A 199 -13.90 -5.62 2.81
C SER A 199 -13.68 -4.13 2.54
N PHE A 200 -14.17 -3.25 3.41
CA PHE A 200 -13.98 -1.83 3.31
C PHE A 200 -12.54 -1.41 3.63
N ALA A 201 -11.95 -2.00 4.68
CA ALA A 201 -10.54 -1.78 5.03
C ALA A 201 -9.59 -2.19 3.89
N LEU A 202 -9.83 -3.35 3.25
CA LEU A 202 -9.04 -3.81 2.11
C LEU A 202 -9.13 -2.86 0.91
N ARG A 203 -10.33 -2.32 0.60
CA ARG A 203 -10.50 -1.33 -0.47
C ARG A 203 -9.80 -0.01 -0.15
N ALA A 204 -9.72 0.38 1.11
CA ALA A 204 -9.01 1.59 1.52
C ALA A 204 -7.49 1.43 1.46
N ALA A 205 -6.97 0.20 1.53
CA ALA A 205 -5.55 -0.11 1.46
C ALA A 205 -5.01 -0.31 0.02
N GLN A 206 -5.91 -0.43 -0.96
CA GLN A 206 -5.59 -0.49 -2.39
C GLN A 206 -5.45 0.92 -2.98
#